data_AF-A0AAW8R9R7-F1
#
_entry.id   AF-A0AAW8R9R7-F1
#
_cell.length_a   1.000
_cell.length_b   1.000
_cell.length_c   1.000
_cell.angle_alpha   90.00
_cell.angle_beta   90.00
_cell.angle_gamma   90.00
#
_symmetry.space_group_name_H-M   'P 1'
#
loop_
_entity.id
_entity.type
_entity.pdbx_description
1 polymer ?
#
loop_
_entity_poly.entity_id
_entity_poly.type
_entity_poly.pdbx_seq_one_letter_code
_entity_poly.pdbx_strand_id
1 'polypeptide(L)'
;MTNEIVKNLDFGVNYKQSEITINNKEQLIETVQQYANKYQGFIFTEEDIQQGKSVRAELNKVATAIDNKRKEVKKQFNQPYVAFESEVKGIISLIKDVSDPIDSGIKELEEKQRKEKIKTITELVSKMALENEVDPSMIETVQSWANKTTSMKQIEESIQFQITNIKQEEERKNGEIAIVKSVCEAYKIDSTGWLSHLDRGDSAAVIVQKIEASEKRKREEEERKKAEEARLAELEKQRLVAQEQAEKERMEQEAVY
;
A
#
# COMPACT_ATOMS: atom_id res chain seq x y z
N MET A 1 -38.35 -4.33 -4.50
CA MET A 1 -39.01 -3.09 -4.95
C MET A 1 -38.83 -3.01 -6.45
N THR A 2 -39.92 -3.03 -7.20
CA THR A 2 -39.91 -2.80 -8.66
C THR A 2 -39.61 -1.34 -8.94
N ASN A 3 -38.70 -1.08 -9.86
CA ASN A 3 -38.30 0.28 -10.26
C ASN A 3 -39.42 0.90 -11.10
N GLU A 4 -40.49 1.36 -10.46
CA GLU A 4 -41.71 1.88 -11.11
C GLU A 4 -41.44 3.14 -11.94
N ILE A 5 -40.44 3.94 -11.54
CA ILE A 5 -40.01 5.14 -12.27
C ILE A 5 -39.57 4.78 -13.69
N VAL A 6 -38.80 3.70 -13.85
CA VAL A 6 -38.27 3.28 -15.16
C VAL A 6 -39.39 2.81 -16.10
N LYS A 7 -40.50 2.29 -15.56
CA LYS A 7 -41.63 1.80 -16.39
C LYS A 7 -42.51 2.92 -16.96
N ASN A 8 -42.45 4.12 -16.38
CA ASN A 8 -43.31 5.26 -16.73
C ASN A 8 -42.54 6.50 -17.23
N LEU A 9 -41.22 6.39 -17.42
CA LEU A 9 -40.39 7.50 -17.89
C LEU A 9 -40.47 7.63 -19.42
N ASP A 10 -41.50 8.31 -19.93
CA ASP A 10 -41.58 8.76 -21.32
C ASP A 10 -41.16 10.24 -21.41
N PHE A 11 -39.87 10.49 -21.66
CA PHE A 11 -39.34 11.84 -21.83
C PHE A 11 -39.59 12.33 -23.26
N GLY A 12 -40.83 12.75 -23.53
CA GLY A 12 -41.23 13.34 -24.80
C GLY A 12 -40.86 14.82 -24.89
N VAL A 13 -39.94 15.17 -25.80
CA VAL A 13 -39.59 16.57 -26.09
C VAL A 13 -40.29 17.02 -27.38
N ASN A 14 -41.16 18.02 -27.30
CA ASN A 14 -41.72 18.66 -28.48
C ASN A 14 -40.78 19.78 -28.96
N TYR A 15 -40.11 19.54 -30.09
CA TYR A 15 -39.18 20.49 -30.69
C TYR A 15 -39.68 20.94 -32.06
N LYS A 16 -39.84 22.26 -32.24
CA LYS A 16 -40.16 22.90 -33.52
C LYS A 16 -39.00 23.75 -33.99
N GLN A 17 -38.36 23.36 -35.10
CA GLN A 17 -37.30 24.13 -35.73
C GLN A 17 -37.83 25.52 -36.13
N SER A 18 -37.13 26.58 -35.71
CA SER A 18 -37.49 27.95 -36.05
C SER A 18 -36.68 28.45 -37.25
N GLU A 19 -37.35 29.14 -38.18
CA GLU A 19 -36.71 29.78 -39.34
C GLU A 19 -36.36 31.25 -39.01
N ILE A 20 -35.12 31.67 -39.31
CA ILE A 20 -34.64 33.05 -39.11
C ILE A 20 -34.18 33.59 -40.46
N THR A 21 -34.90 34.56 -41.01
CA THR A 21 -34.60 35.19 -42.30
C THR A 21 -34.52 36.71 -42.17
N ILE A 22 -33.77 37.34 -43.08
CA ILE A 22 -33.73 38.81 -43.21
C ILE A 22 -34.75 39.18 -44.29
N ASN A 23 -35.90 39.71 -43.89
CA ASN A 23 -37.03 39.98 -44.79
C ASN A 23 -36.67 40.90 -45.98
N ASN A 24 -35.77 41.86 -45.76
CA ASN A 24 -35.34 42.84 -46.77
C ASN A 24 -33.87 42.67 -47.16
N LYS A 25 -33.34 41.44 -47.17
CA LYS A 25 -31.93 41.15 -47.41
C LYS A 25 -31.38 41.82 -48.68
N GLU A 26 -32.08 41.65 -49.80
CA GLU A 26 -31.66 42.18 -51.11
C GLU A 26 -31.58 43.70 -51.10
N GLN A 27 -32.63 44.37 -50.61
CA GLN A 27 -32.67 45.83 -50.47
C GLN A 27 -31.57 46.35 -49.53
N LEU A 28 -31.30 45.64 -48.43
CA LEU A 28 -30.26 46.03 -47.46
C LEU A 28 -28.86 45.93 -48.08
N ILE A 29 -28.59 44.84 -48.82
CA ILE A 29 -27.33 44.63 -49.53
C ILE A 29 -27.16 45.70 -50.61
N GLU A 30 -28.19 45.93 -51.42
CA GLU A 30 -28.16 46.91 -52.50
C GLU A 30 -27.91 48.32 -51.95
N THR A 31 -28.59 48.71 -50.87
CA THR A 31 -28.41 50.02 -50.23
C THR A 31 -26.98 50.20 -49.73
N VAL A 32 -26.41 49.19 -49.06
CA VAL A 32 -25.03 49.24 -48.56
C VAL A 32 -24.03 49.28 -49.72
N GLN A 33 -24.26 48.52 -50.80
CA GLN A 33 -23.42 48.52 -51.99
C GLN A 33 -23.46 49.85 -52.75
N GLN A 34 -24.64 50.41 -52.98
CA GLN A 34 -24.80 51.72 -53.61
C GLN A 34 -24.08 52.81 -52.79
N TYR A 35 -24.16 52.73 -51.46
CA TYR A 35 -23.46 53.67 -50.58
C TYR A 35 -21.94 53.47 -50.61
N ALA A 36 -21.45 52.22 -50.64
CA ALA A 36 -20.03 51.89 -50.73
C ALA A 36 -19.41 52.31 -52.07
N ASN A 37 -20.12 52.08 -53.19
CA ASN A 37 -19.66 52.40 -54.54
C ASN A 37 -19.43 53.91 -54.75
N LYS A 38 -20.18 54.78 -54.05
CA LYS A 38 -19.97 56.24 -54.08
C LYS A 38 -18.59 56.67 -53.61
N TYR A 39 -17.94 55.85 -52.79
CA TYR A 39 -16.63 56.13 -52.21
C TYR A 39 -15.54 55.16 -52.72
N GLN A 40 -15.90 54.23 -53.60
CA GLN A 40 -14.97 53.28 -54.18
C GLN A 40 -14.10 54.00 -55.22
N GLY A 41 -12.80 54.11 -54.92
CA GLY A 41 -11.85 54.85 -55.77
C GLY A 41 -11.77 56.36 -55.50
N PHE A 42 -12.45 56.87 -54.47
CA PHE A 42 -12.33 58.27 -54.06
C PHE A 42 -10.98 58.52 -53.37
N ILE A 43 -10.17 59.44 -53.91
CA ILE A 43 -8.91 59.87 -53.29
C ILE A 43 -9.24 61.03 -52.36
N PHE A 44 -9.25 60.77 -51.05
CA PHE A 44 -9.51 61.81 -50.05
C PHE A 44 -8.37 62.85 -50.05
N THR A 45 -8.72 64.12 -50.16
CA THR A 45 -7.80 65.26 -50.00
C THR A 45 -7.85 65.81 -48.56
N GLU A 46 -6.97 66.73 -48.19
CA GLU A 46 -6.95 67.33 -46.83
C GLU A 46 -8.26 68.06 -46.47
N GLU A 47 -8.94 68.59 -47.47
CA GLU A 47 -10.24 69.28 -47.33
C GLU A 47 -11.41 68.30 -47.06
N ASP A 48 -11.27 67.03 -47.49
CA ASP A 48 -12.32 66.00 -47.39
C ASP A 48 -12.29 65.21 -46.06
N ILE A 49 -11.27 65.40 -45.23
CA ILE A 49 -11.03 64.61 -44.00
C ILE A 49 -12.26 64.60 -43.08
N GLN A 50 -12.92 65.75 -42.93
CA GLN A 50 -14.06 65.87 -42.03
C GLN A 50 -15.28 65.09 -42.55
N GLN A 51 -15.52 65.16 -43.87
CA GLN A 51 -16.59 64.42 -44.53
C GLN A 51 -16.34 62.91 -44.47
N GLY A 52 -15.10 62.48 -44.75
CA GLY A 52 -14.70 61.06 -44.66
C GLY A 52 -14.87 60.48 -43.24
N LYS A 53 -14.53 61.26 -42.21
CA LYS A 53 -14.79 60.87 -40.81
C LYS A 53 -16.28 60.70 -40.51
N SER A 54 -17.13 61.59 -41.02
CA SER A 54 -18.59 61.51 -40.83
C SER A 54 -19.17 60.25 -41.48
N VAL A 55 -18.83 60.01 -42.75
CA VAL A 55 -19.29 58.85 -43.51
C VAL A 55 -18.86 57.53 -42.85
N ARG A 56 -17.60 57.45 -42.39
CA ARG A 56 -17.10 56.28 -41.65
C ARG A 56 -17.91 56.04 -40.38
N ALA A 57 -18.23 57.10 -39.63
CA ALA A 57 -19.01 57.00 -38.42
C ALA A 57 -20.44 56.50 -38.70
N GLU A 58 -21.07 56.97 -39.78
CA GLU A 58 -22.39 56.51 -40.21
C GLU A 58 -22.40 55.03 -40.61
N LEU A 59 -21.44 54.58 -41.42
CA LEU A 59 -21.31 53.16 -41.78
C LEU A 59 -21.09 52.27 -40.57
N ASN A 60 -20.25 52.71 -39.63
CA ASN A 60 -20.03 51.98 -38.37
C ASN A 60 -21.30 51.93 -37.51
N LYS A 61 -22.12 52.99 -37.49
CA LYS A 61 -23.42 52.98 -36.79
C LYS A 61 -24.37 51.95 -37.40
N VAL A 62 -24.47 51.89 -38.73
CA VAL A 62 -25.30 50.91 -39.44
C VAL A 62 -24.82 49.48 -39.15
N ALA A 63 -23.52 49.21 -39.25
CA ALA A 63 -22.95 47.90 -38.93
C ALA A 63 -23.24 47.49 -37.47
N THR A 64 -23.09 48.42 -36.54
CA THR A 64 -23.39 48.20 -35.11
C THR A 64 -24.88 47.91 -34.88
N ALA A 65 -25.77 48.61 -35.56
CA ALA A 65 -27.22 48.38 -35.45
C ALA A 65 -27.62 46.97 -35.94
N ILE A 66 -27.03 46.51 -37.06
CA ILE A 66 -27.24 45.15 -37.58
C ILE A 66 -26.70 44.11 -36.59
N ASP A 67 -25.50 44.31 -36.06
CA ASP A 67 -24.87 43.40 -35.09
C ASP A 67 -25.68 43.31 -33.78
N ASN A 68 -26.20 44.44 -33.31
CA ASN A 68 -27.09 44.52 -32.16
C ASN A 68 -28.39 43.75 -32.41
N LYS A 69 -29.02 43.91 -33.59
CA LYS A 69 -30.24 43.15 -33.91
C LYS A 69 -29.98 41.66 -33.99
N ARG A 70 -28.85 41.24 -34.57
CA ARG A 70 -28.40 39.83 -34.57
C ARG A 70 -28.26 39.30 -33.14
N LYS A 71 -27.62 40.06 -32.23
CA LYS A 71 -27.46 39.68 -30.81
C LYS A 71 -28.81 39.58 -30.09
N GLU A 72 -29.73 40.50 -30.35
CA GLU A 72 -31.08 40.49 -29.79
C GLU A 72 -31.86 39.23 -30.23
N VAL A 73 -31.85 38.93 -31.54
CA VAL A 73 -32.50 37.72 -32.09
C VAL A 73 -31.88 36.46 -31.51
N LYS A 74 -30.53 36.38 -31.39
CA LYS A 74 -29.86 35.24 -30.74
C LYS A 74 -30.32 35.07 -29.29
N LYS A 75 -30.47 36.16 -28.54
CA LYS A 75 -30.93 36.11 -27.15
C LYS A 75 -32.36 35.57 -27.06
N GLN A 76 -33.27 36.07 -27.89
CA GLN A 76 -34.67 35.61 -27.93
C GLN A 76 -34.78 34.16 -28.41
N PHE A 77 -34.01 33.77 -29.43
CA PHE A 77 -33.98 32.41 -29.94
C PHE A 77 -33.45 31.40 -28.90
N ASN A 78 -32.44 31.79 -28.12
CA ASN A 78 -31.89 30.93 -27.07
C ASN A 78 -32.74 30.90 -25.79
N GLN A 79 -33.65 31.84 -25.57
CA GLN A 79 -34.48 31.88 -24.35
C GLN A 79 -35.30 30.60 -24.13
N PRO A 80 -36.05 30.08 -25.12
CA PRO A 80 -36.77 28.80 -24.99
C PRO A 80 -35.84 27.62 -24.65
N TYR A 81 -34.65 27.59 -25.25
CA TYR A 81 -33.67 26.54 -24.97
C TYR A 81 -33.16 26.61 -23.52
N VAL A 82 -32.81 27.81 -23.04
CA VAL A 82 -32.33 28.00 -21.66
C VAL A 82 -33.42 27.64 -20.64
N ALA A 83 -34.68 27.97 -20.92
CA ALA A 83 -35.81 27.59 -20.09
C ALA A 83 -35.97 26.05 -20.04
N PHE A 84 -35.98 25.39 -21.20
CA PHE A 84 -36.01 23.94 -21.30
C PHE A 84 -34.84 23.27 -20.56
N GLU A 85 -33.61 23.75 -20.76
CA GLU A 85 -32.42 23.24 -20.08
C GLU A 85 -32.57 23.36 -18.54
N SER A 86 -33.09 24.49 -18.06
CA SER A 86 -33.34 24.71 -16.64
C SER A 86 -34.38 23.75 -16.08
N GLU A 87 -35.48 23.51 -16.81
CA GLU A 87 -36.51 22.55 -16.42
C GLU A 87 -35.95 21.12 -16.33
N VAL A 88 -35.20 20.69 -17.36
CA VAL A 88 -34.55 19.37 -17.37
C VAL A 88 -33.56 19.23 -16.22
N LYS A 89 -32.74 20.24 -15.94
CA LYS A 89 -31.83 20.23 -14.79
C LYS A 89 -32.57 20.16 -13.46
N GLY A 90 -33.71 20.84 -13.34
CA GLY A 90 -34.59 20.76 -12.19
C GLY A 90 -35.10 19.34 -11.95
N ILE A 91 -35.57 18.66 -13.01
CA ILE A 91 -36.01 17.26 -12.94
C ILE A 91 -34.86 16.33 -12.52
N ILE A 92 -33.67 16.51 -13.10
CA ILE A 92 -32.48 15.74 -12.71
C ILE A 92 -32.12 15.97 -11.23
N SER A 93 -32.24 17.21 -10.74
CA SER A 93 -31.99 17.54 -9.33
C SER A 93 -32.94 16.78 -8.41
N LEU A 94 -34.24 16.75 -8.72
CA LEU A 94 -35.22 16.01 -7.93
C LEU A 94 -34.89 14.50 -7.85
N ILE A 95 -34.37 13.93 -8.95
CA ILE A 95 -33.92 12.53 -8.95
C ILE A 95 -32.72 12.35 -8.01
N LYS A 96 -31.74 13.28 -8.06
CA LYS A 96 -30.56 13.25 -7.20
C LYS A 96 -30.89 13.41 -5.72
N ASP A 97 -31.80 14.32 -5.39
CA ASP A 97 -32.25 14.57 -4.03
C ASP A 97 -32.82 13.29 -3.38
N VAL A 98 -33.35 12.36 -4.19
CA VAL A 98 -33.82 11.05 -3.74
C VAL A 98 -32.72 9.99 -3.81
N SER A 99 -31.91 9.95 -4.87
CA SER A 99 -30.90 8.90 -5.04
C SER A 99 -29.72 9.03 -4.07
N ASP A 100 -29.30 10.26 -3.76
CA ASP A 100 -28.08 10.52 -3.01
C ASP A 100 -28.19 10.09 -1.53
N PRO A 101 -29.33 10.34 -0.83
CA PRO A 101 -29.54 9.79 0.52
C PRO A 101 -29.65 8.25 0.52
N ILE A 102 -30.21 7.65 -0.53
CA ILE A 102 -30.29 6.19 -0.65
C ILE A 102 -28.89 5.58 -0.79
N ASP A 103 -28.06 6.13 -1.68
CA ASP A 103 -26.66 5.70 -1.85
C ASP A 103 -25.86 5.87 -0.55
N SER A 104 -26.01 7.01 0.11
CA SER A 104 -25.36 7.28 1.40
C SER A 104 -25.82 6.29 2.47
N GLY A 105 -27.12 6.03 2.59
CA GLY A 105 -27.67 5.07 3.53
C GLY A 105 -27.22 3.63 3.26
N ILE A 106 -27.09 3.23 2.00
CA ILE A 106 -26.52 1.92 1.63
C ILE A 106 -25.07 1.82 2.10
N LYS A 107 -24.25 2.84 1.80
CA LYS A 107 -22.83 2.87 2.22
C LYS A 107 -22.66 2.83 3.73
N GLU A 108 -23.49 3.57 4.47
CA GLU A 108 -23.47 3.54 5.94
C GLU A 108 -23.84 2.16 6.50
N LEU A 109 -24.86 1.50 5.93
CA LEU A 109 -25.24 0.15 6.34
C LEU A 109 -24.17 -0.88 5.99
N GLU A 110 -23.56 -0.80 4.81
CA GLU A 110 -22.47 -1.68 4.40
C GLU A 110 -21.23 -1.51 5.31
N GLU A 111 -20.90 -0.27 5.66
CA GLU A 111 -19.79 0.00 6.59
C GLU A 111 -20.11 -0.47 8.01
N LYS A 112 -21.36 -0.32 8.47
CA LYS A 112 -21.80 -0.87 9.76
C LYS A 112 -21.68 -2.39 9.77
N GLN A 113 -22.16 -3.08 8.74
CA GLN A 113 -22.04 -4.53 8.59
C GLN A 113 -20.56 -4.96 8.54
N ARG A 114 -19.70 -4.21 7.86
CA ARG A 114 -18.26 -4.45 7.81
C ARG A 114 -17.62 -4.35 9.21
N LYS A 115 -17.95 -3.30 9.97
CA LYS A 115 -17.46 -3.12 11.35
C LYS A 115 -17.94 -4.21 12.30
N GLU A 116 -19.23 -4.57 12.23
CA GLU A 116 -19.79 -5.68 13.00
C GLU A 116 -19.08 -6.99 12.67
N LYS A 117 -18.85 -7.26 11.39
CA LYS A 117 -18.10 -8.44 10.96
C LYS A 117 -16.67 -8.46 11.48
N ILE A 118 -15.95 -7.33 11.42
CA ILE A 118 -14.60 -7.21 11.99
C ILE A 118 -14.61 -7.54 13.49
N LYS A 119 -15.59 -7.01 14.22
CA LYS A 119 -15.76 -7.31 15.65
C LYS A 119 -15.97 -8.81 15.88
N THR A 120 -16.88 -9.45 15.13
CA THR A 120 -17.09 -10.90 15.22
C THR A 120 -15.82 -11.69 14.90
N ILE A 121 -15.04 -11.26 13.91
CA ILE A 121 -13.76 -11.88 13.55
C ILE A 121 -12.77 -11.75 14.72
N THR A 122 -12.63 -10.58 15.33
CA THR A 122 -11.72 -10.37 16.47
C THR A 122 -12.12 -11.24 17.67
N GLU A 123 -13.41 -11.35 17.96
CA GLU A 123 -13.93 -12.25 19.00
C GLU A 123 -13.63 -13.72 18.68
N LEU A 124 -13.81 -14.13 17.41
CA LEU A 124 -13.52 -15.48 16.94
C LEU A 124 -12.03 -15.81 17.05
N VAL A 125 -11.14 -14.92 16.61
CA VAL A 125 -9.69 -15.07 16.73
C VAL A 125 -9.32 -15.26 18.20
N SER A 126 -9.82 -14.39 19.08
CA SER A 126 -9.53 -14.44 20.52
C SER A 126 -10.01 -15.76 21.13
N LYS A 127 -11.21 -16.22 20.77
CA LYS A 127 -11.77 -17.48 21.23
C LYS A 127 -10.94 -18.68 20.77
N MET A 128 -10.69 -18.80 19.46
CA MET A 128 -9.97 -19.94 18.90
C MET A 128 -8.52 -20.01 19.38
N ALA A 129 -7.87 -18.85 19.51
CA ALA A 129 -6.53 -18.74 20.08
C ALA A 129 -6.49 -19.24 21.52
N LEU A 130 -7.42 -18.77 22.37
CA LEU A 130 -7.54 -19.21 23.76
C LEU A 130 -7.81 -20.71 23.88
N GLU A 131 -8.76 -21.24 23.10
CA GLU A 131 -9.07 -22.69 23.07
C GLU A 131 -7.87 -23.54 22.65
N ASN A 132 -6.91 -22.96 21.93
CA ASN A 132 -5.72 -23.62 21.46
C ASN A 132 -4.45 -23.27 22.25
N GLU A 133 -4.54 -22.48 23.32
CA GLU A 133 -3.39 -22.00 24.10
C GLU A 133 -2.36 -21.20 23.27
N VAL A 134 -2.82 -20.53 22.22
CA VAL A 134 -2.00 -19.67 21.35
C VAL A 134 -2.26 -18.20 21.69
N ASP A 135 -1.22 -17.37 21.66
CA ASP A 135 -1.38 -15.92 21.79
C ASP A 135 -2.14 -15.37 20.57
N PRO A 136 -3.29 -14.68 20.76
CA PRO A 136 -4.07 -14.11 19.66
C PRO A 136 -3.27 -13.16 18.75
N SER A 137 -2.23 -12.51 19.27
CA SER A 137 -1.38 -11.59 18.49
C SER A 137 -0.51 -12.29 17.44
N MET A 138 -0.32 -13.61 17.58
CA MET A 138 0.38 -14.43 16.59
C MET A 138 -0.50 -14.78 15.38
N ILE A 139 -1.81 -14.52 15.46
CA ILE A 139 -2.76 -14.77 14.37
C ILE A 139 -2.91 -13.49 13.55
N GLU A 140 -2.47 -13.55 12.30
CA GLU A 140 -2.55 -12.43 11.36
C GLU A 140 -3.98 -12.28 10.83
N THR A 141 -4.55 -11.08 11.00
CA THR A 141 -5.86 -10.76 10.44
C THR A 141 -5.73 -10.37 8.97
N VAL A 142 -6.42 -11.10 8.09
CA VAL A 142 -6.39 -10.84 6.64
C VAL A 142 -7.47 -9.83 6.25
N GLN A 143 -7.10 -8.78 5.50
CA GLN A 143 -8.02 -7.70 5.09
C GLN A 143 -9.26 -8.23 4.32
N SER A 144 -9.10 -9.32 3.56
CA SER A 144 -10.17 -9.95 2.78
C SER A 144 -11.25 -10.60 3.65
N TRP A 145 -10.99 -10.88 4.94
CA TRP A 145 -11.99 -11.44 5.85
C TRP A 145 -13.16 -10.49 6.08
N ALA A 146 -12.93 -9.17 6.05
CA ALA A 146 -13.96 -8.16 6.19
C ALA A 146 -14.87 -8.01 4.94
N ASN A 147 -14.54 -8.67 3.82
CA ASN A 147 -15.35 -8.60 2.60
C ASN A 147 -16.67 -9.35 2.76
N LYS A 148 -17.75 -8.84 2.17
CA LYS A 148 -19.08 -9.47 2.22
C LYS A 148 -19.12 -10.89 1.65
N THR A 149 -18.25 -11.19 0.69
CA THR A 149 -18.16 -12.48 0.01
C THR A 149 -17.44 -13.57 0.81
N THR A 150 -16.61 -13.19 1.78
CA THR A 150 -15.86 -14.16 2.59
C THR A 150 -16.78 -14.73 3.66
N SER A 151 -17.00 -16.04 3.67
CA SER A 151 -17.84 -16.69 4.68
C SER A 151 -17.12 -16.81 6.04
N MET A 152 -17.87 -16.88 7.14
CA MET A 152 -17.28 -17.12 8.47
C MET A 152 -16.54 -18.46 8.53
N LYS A 153 -17.03 -19.49 7.84
CA LYS A 153 -16.36 -20.80 7.73
C LYS A 153 -14.96 -20.70 7.12
N GLN A 154 -14.79 -19.92 6.04
CA GLN A 154 -13.46 -19.71 5.43
C GLN A 154 -12.50 -18.99 6.39
N ILE A 155 -13.04 -18.08 7.22
CA ILE A 155 -12.26 -17.37 8.22
C ILE A 155 -11.83 -18.33 9.33
N GLU A 156 -12.75 -19.16 9.84
CA GLU A 156 -12.46 -20.22 10.82
C GLU A 156 -11.37 -21.18 10.31
N GLU A 157 -11.50 -21.68 9.08
CA GLU A 157 -10.49 -22.56 8.45
C GLU A 157 -9.13 -21.86 8.34
N SER A 158 -9.11 -20.59 7.99
CA SER A 158 -7.88 -19.81 7.89
C SER A 158 -7.23 -19.57 9.26
N ILE A 159 -8.01 -19.28 10.29
CA ILE A 159 -7.54 -19.15 11.68
C ILE A 159 -6.98 -20.50 12.16
N GLN A 160 -7.71 -21.60 11.93
CA GLN A 160 -7.27 -22.94 12.32
C GLN A 160 -5.96 -23.34 11.64
N PHE A 161 -5.79 -22.98 10.36
CA PHE A 161 -4.54 -23.21 9.64
C PHE A 161 -3.37 -22.45 10.27
N GLN A 162 -3.55 -21.17 10.61
CA GLN A 162 -2.53 -20.39 11.29
C GLN A 162 -2.17 -20.98 12.67
N ILE A 163 -3.17 -21.34 13.48
CA ILE A 163 -2.97 -21.99 14.78
C ILE A 163 -2.16 -23.29 14.63
N THR A 164 -2.48 -24.11 13.63
CA THR A 164 -1.77 -25.36 13.37
C THR A 164 -0.30 -25.12 13.06
N ASN A 165 -0.01 -24.12 12.22
CA ASN A 165 1.37 -23.76 11.88
C ASN A 165 2.14 -23.21 13.09
N ILE A 166 1.50 -22.39 13.92
CA ILE A 166 2.11 -21.86 15.15
C ILE A 166 2.49 -23.00 16.09
N LYS A 167 1.57 -23.95 16.32
CA LYS A 167 1.82 -25.11 17.18
C LYS A 167 2.95 -26.00 16.64
N GLN A 168 2.98 -26.24 15.34
CA GLN A 168 4.06 -27.01 14.71
C GLN A 168 5.41 -26.33 14.87
N GLU A 169 5.47 -25.01 14.73
CA GLU A 169 6.70 -24.24 14.89
C GLU A 169 7.16 -24.22 16.36
N GLU A 170 6.23 -24.12 17.31
CA GLU A 170 6.53 -24.23 18.74
C GLU A 170 7.05 -25.63 19.11
N GLU A 171 6.40 -26.69 18.62
CA GLU A 171 6.83 -28.07 18.81
C GLU A 171 8.24 -28.28 18.23
N ARG A 172 8.49 -27.77 17.02
CA ARG A 172 9.81 -27.81 16.37
C ARG A 172 10.87 -27.13 17.24
N LYS A 173 10.61 -25.92 17.73
CA LYS A 173 11.53 -25.18 18.61
C LYS A 173 11.76 -25.91 19.92
N ASN A 174 10.72 -26.43 20.56
CA ASN A 174 10.83 -27.21 21.79
C ASN A 174 11.66 -28.49 21.58
N GLY A 175 11.50 -29.16 20.43
CA GLY A 175 12.35 -30.29 20.03
C GLY A 175 13.82 -29.89 19.87
N GLU A 176 14.11 -28.78 19.21
CA GLU A 176 15.49 -28.27 19.07
C GLU A 176 16.11 -27.90 20.42
N ILE A 177 15.35 -27.25 21.29
CA ILE A 177 15.77 -26.93 22.68
C ILE A 177 16.07 -28.22 23.44
N ALA A 178 15.23 -29.25 23.33
CA ALA A 178 15.42 -30.53 24.01
C ALA A 178 16.70 -31.24 23.55
N ILE A 179 16.97 -31.24 22.24
CA ILE A 179 18.22 -31.80 21.67
C ILE A 179 19.44 -31.09 22.26
N VAL A 180 19.46 -29.75 22.22
CA VAL A 180 20.59 -28.96 22.73
C VAL A 180 20.77 -29.18 24.24
N LYS A 181 19.70 -29.19 25.02
CA LYS A 181 19.75 -29.46 26.47
C LYS A 181 20.30 -30.87 26.75
N SER A 182 19.82 -31.89 26.04
CA SER A 182 20.27 -33.27 26.22
C SER A 182 21.77 -33.42 25.93
N VAL A 183 22.28 -32.80 24.87
CA VAL A 183 23.71 -32.83 24.55
C VAL A 183 24.53 -32.06 25.60
N CYS A 184 24.07 -30.89 26.03
CA CYS A 184 24.73 -30.14 27.10
C CYS A 184 24.79 -30.96 28.41
N GLU A 185 23.72 -31.65 28.77
CA GLU A 185 23.67 -32.52 29.95
C GLU A 185 24.64 -33.72 29.82
N ALA A 186 24.74 -34.34 28.65
CA ALA A 186 25.68 -35.43 28.38
C ALA A 186 27.14 -35.00 28.58
N TYR A 187 27.49 -33.76 28.21
CA TYR A 187 28.80 -33.17 28.43
C TYR A 187 28.94 -32.46 29.80
N LYS A 188 27.87 -32.41 30.61
CA LYS A 188 27.81 -31.67 31.90
C LYS A 188 28.17 -30.19 31.76
N ILE A 189 27.78 -29.57 30.65
CA ILE A 189 27.98 -28.14 30.38
C ILE A 189 26.67 -27.37 30.52
N ASP A 190 26.78 -26.08 30.83
CA ASP A 190 25.61 -25.21 30.90
C ASP A 190 24.98 -25.01 29.51
N SER A 191 23.64 -25.08 29.46
CA SER A 191 22.88 -25.00 28.21
C SER A 191 22.50 -23.56 27.82
N THR A 192 22.53 -22.59 28.74
CA THR A 192 21.96 -21.25 28.50
C THR A 192 22.65 -20.51 27.36
N GLY A 193 23.99 -20.58 27.31
CA GLY A 193 24.78 -19.98 26.22
C GLY A 193 24.45 -20.58 24.86
N TRP A 194 24.26 -21.89 24.79
CA TRP A 194 23.96 -22.61 23.56
C TRP A 194 22.53 -22.40 23.07
N LEU A 195 21.56 -22.26 23.98
CA LEU A 195 20.18 -21.94 23.60
C LEU A 195 20.07 -20.57 22.92
N SER A 196 20.91 -19.60 23.29
CA SER A 196 20.96 -18.29 22.58
C SER A 196 21.34 -18.41 21.10
N HIS A 197 21.96 -19.51 20.68
CA HIS A 197 22.24 -19.76 19.26
C HIS A 197 21.00 -20.19 18.49
N LEU A 198 20.08 -20.94 19.13
CA LEU A 198 18.78 -21.29 18.53
C LEU A 198 17.96 -20.03 18.24
N ASP A 199 17.94 -19.07 19.19
CA ASP A 199 17.22 -17.80 19.04
C ASP A 199 17.77 -16.95 17.88
N ARG A 200 19.05 -17.13 17.52
CA ARG A 200 19.71 -16.47 16.38
C ARG A 200 19.50 -17.21 15.06
N GLY A 201 18.82 -18.34 15.07
CA GLY A 201 18.50 -19.14 13.88
C GLY A 201 19.51 -20.24 13.54
N ASP A 202 20.47 -20.57 14.42
CA ASP A 202 21.27 -21.79 14.25
C ASP A 202 20.36 -23.02 14.48
N SER A 203 20.51 -24.08 13.69
CA SER A 203 19.80 -25.34 13.95
C SER A 203 20.42 -26.12 15.10
N ALA A 204 19.62 -26.97 15.77
CA ALA A 204 20.14 -27.83 16.83
C ALA A 204 21.34 -28.67 16.37
N ALA A 205 21.34 -29.17 15.12
CA ALA A 205 22.44 -29.95 14.56
C ALA A 205 23.77 -29.16 14.51
N VAL A 206 23.71 -27.88 14.11
CA VAL A 206 24.89 -27.01 14.07
C VAL A 206 25.40 -26.73 15.49
N ILE A 207 24.50 -26.51 16.44
CA ILE A 207 24.87 -26.26 17.84
C ILE A 207 25.51 -27.49 18.46
N VAL A 208 24.95 -28.68 18.24
CA VAL A 208 25.52 -29.96 18.70
C VAL A 208 26.93 -30.15 18.16
N GLN A 209 27.16 -29.92 16.86
CA GLN A 209 28.51 -29.99 16.30
C GLN A 209 29.49 -29.01 16.95
N LYS A 210 29.04 -27.79 17.26
CA LYS A 210 29.86 -26.78 17.97
C LYS A 210 30.20 -27.24 19.39
N ILE A 211 29.23 -27.81 20.11
CA ILE A 211 29.42 -28.37 21.46
C ILE A 211 30.46 -29.50 21.40
N GLU A 212 30.24 -30.51 20.57
CA GLU A 212 31.14 -31.67 20.44
C GLU A 212 32.55 -31.25 20.05
N ALA A 213 32.70 -30.32 19.10
CA ALA A 213 34.00 -29.79 18.72
C ALA A 213 34.67 -29.00 19.86
N SER A 214 33.90 -28.26 20.66
CA SER A 214 34.44 -27.52 21.80
C SER A 214 34.94 -28.45 22.91
N GLU A 215 34.20 -29.51 23.20
CA GLU A 215 34.55 -30.49 24.23
C GLU A 215 35.70 -31.41 23.78
N LYS A 216 35.74 -31.79 22.50
CA LYS A 216 36.89 -32.49 21.91
C LYS A 216 38.18 -31.67 22.05
N ARG A 217 38.14 -30.36 21.73
CA ARG A 217 39.30 -29.47 21.87
C ARG A 217 39.76 -29.36 23.32
N LYS A 218 38.83 -29.23 24.27
CA LYS A 218 39.18 -29.19 25.71
C LYS A 218 39.84 -30.49 26.16
N ARG A 219 39.30 -31.65 25.77
CA ARG A 219 39.90 -32.96 26.10
C ARG A 219 41.31 -33.10 25.51
N GLU A 220 41.50 -32.75 24.25
CA GLU A 220 42.82 -32.79 23.61
C GLU A 220 43.82 -31.83 24.29
N GLU A 221 43.38 -30.65 24.74
CA GLU A 221 44.22 -29.71 25.47
C GLU A 221 44.58 -30.23 26.87
N GLU A 222 43.63 -30.82 27.60
CA GLU A 222 43.89 -31.46 28.90
C GLU A 222 44.83 -32.65 28.80
N GLU A 223 44.66 -33.50 27.77
CA GLU A 223 45.56 -34.63 27.49
C GLU A 223 46.97 -34.14 27.14
N ARG A 224 47.10 -33.08 26.33
CA ARG A 224 48.40 -32.45 26.04
C ARG A 224 49.07 -31.90 27.29
N LYS A 225 48.33 -31.18 28.14
CA LYS A 225 48.86 -30.63 29.39
C LYS A 225 49.33 -31.74 30.33
N LYS A 226 48.53 -32.80 30.52
CA LYS A 226 48.92 -33.96 31.33
C LYS A 226 50.14 -34.68 30.77
N ALA A 227 50.22 -34.84 29.44
CA ALA A 227 51.38 -35.47 28.80
C ALA A 227 52.66 -34.63 28.94
N GLU A 228 52.54 -33.30 28.85
CA GLU A 228 53.66 -32.38 29.04
C GLU A 228 54.12 -32.33 30.50
N GLU A 229 53.20 -32.28 31.46
CA GLU A 229 53.49 -32.39 32.89
C GLU A 229 54.18 -33.71 33.23
N ALA A 230 53.69 -34.84 32.69
CA ALA A 230 54.33 -36.14 32.87
C ALA A 230 55.74 -36.19 32.27
N ARG A 231 55.95 -35.60 31.09
CA ARG A 231 57.28 -35.52 30.45
C ARG A 231 58.25 -34.67 31.27
N LEU A 232 57.81 -33.53 31.80
CA LEU A 232 58.63 -32.66 32.65
C LEU A 232 58.99 -33.35 33.96
N ALA A 233 58.04 -34.03 34.61
CA ALA A 233 58.29 -34.80 35.83
C ALA A 233 59.29 -35.94 35.60
N GLU A 234 59.20 -36.64 34.47
CA GLU A 234 60.17 -37.70 34.12
C GLU A 234 61.56 -37.13 33.84
N LEU A 235 61.66 -36.00 33.14
CA LEU A 235 62.93 -35.31 32.91
C LEU A 235 63.57 -34.83 34.22
N GLU A 236 62.77 -34.32 35.17
CA GLU A 236 63.24 -33.91 36.49
C GLU A 236 63.76 -35.10 37.30
N LYS A 237 63.05 -36.24 37.29
CA LYS A 237 63.54 -37.49 37.90
C LYS A 237 64.86 -37.95 37.30
N GLN A 238 64.98 -37.95 35.98
CA GLN A 238 66.23 -38.31 35.30
C GLN A 238 67.37 -37.34 35.66
N ARG A 239 67.08 -36.05 35.78
CA ARG A 239 68.08 -35.04 36.21
C ARG A 239 68.55 -35.27 37.64
N LEU A 240 67.64 -35.61 38.56
CA LEU A 240 67.98 -35.94 39.95
C LEU A 240 68.83 -37.21 40.03
N VAL A 241 68.45 -38.27 39.32
CA VAL A 241 69.25 -39.51 39.25
C VAL A 241 70.64 -39.26 38.67
N ALA A 242 70.74 -38.45 37.60
CA ALA A 242 72.03 -38.08 37.01
C ALA A 242 72.87 -37.21 37.96
N GLN A 243 72.26 -36.31 38.75
CA GLN A 243 72.95 -35.54 39.78
C GLN A 243 73.48 -36.44 40.91
N GLU A 244 72.67 -37.38 41.41
CA GLU A 244 73.10 -38.35 42.43
C GLU A 244 74.22 -39.25 41.93
N GLN A 245 74.16 -39.71 40.67
CA GLN A 245 75.24 -40.49 40.05
C GLN A 245 76.52 -39.68 39.91
N ALA A 246 76.43 -38.44 39.41
CA ALA A 246 77.59 -37.56 39.29
C ALA A 246 78.20 -37.15 40.65
N GLU A 247 77.38 -37.06 41.71
CA GLU A 247 77.85 -36.80 43.07
C GLU A 247 78.55 -38.04 43.66
N LYS A 248 78.00 -39.24 43.45
CA LYS A 248 78.67 -40.50 43.82
C LYS A 248 80.01 -40.66 43.10
N GLU A 249 80.06 -40.42 41.79
CA GLU A 249 81.31 -40.49 41.02
C GLU A 249 82.34 -39.45 41.47
N ARG A 250 81.93 -38.23 41.85
CA ARG A 250 82.83 -37.24 42.44
C ARG A 250 83.38 -37.68 43.79
N MET A 251 82.53 -38.21 44.68
CA MET A 251 82.98 -38.70 45.98
C MET A 251 83.90 -39.93 45.85
N GLU A 252 83.69 -40.79 44.86
CA GLU A 252 84.59 -41.90 44.54
C GLU A 252 85.93 -41.42 43.98
N GLN A 253 85.96 -40.37 43.15
CA GLN A 253 87.20 -39.78 42.65
C GLN A 253 87.98 -39.02 43.72
N GLU A 254 87.31 -38.34 44.65
CA GLU A 254 87.95 -37.67 45.81
C GLU A 254 88.48 -38.67 46.85
N ALA A 255 87.95 -39.89 46.92
CA ALA A 255 88.43 -40.94 47.82
C ALA A 255 89.68 -41.69 47.31
N VAL A 256 90.14 -41.41 46.08
CA VAL A 256 91.29 -42.08 45.42
C VAL A 256 92.57 -41.22 45.44
N TYR A 257 92.57 -40.06 46.11
CA TYR A 257 93.76 -39.22 46.33
C TYR A 257 94.17 -39.20 47.81
#